data_AF-A0A1E7HRY9-F1
#
_entry.id   AF-A0A1E7HRY9-F1
#
_cell.length_a   1.000
_cell.length_b   1.000
_cell.length_c   1.000
_cell.angle_alpha   90.00
_cell.angle_beta   90.00
_cell.angle_gamma   90.00
#
_symmetry.space_group_name_H-M   'P 1'
#
loop_
_entity.id
_entity.type
_entity.pdbx_description
1 polymer ?
#
loop_
_entity_poly.entity_id
_entity_poly.type
_entity_poly.pdbx_seq_one_letter_code
_entity_poly.pdbx_strand_id
1 'polypeptide(L)'
;MSDLIEKTLLAGIGALALSQKKAEELVEGLQRQFGLSEEKGQELLSKVQEAVSNQQQRLEELAREELKKSVTRLGLVNREEFKQLVERIEVLEQRLKQTE
;
A
#
# COMPACT_ATOMS: atom_id res chain seq x y z
N MET A 1 -13.29 -12.21 -31.13
CA MET A 1 -11.89 -11.81 -30.83
C MET A 1 -11.82 -10.46 -30.10
N SER A 2 -12.58 -9.44 -30.52
CA SER A 2 -12.63 -8.12 -29.84
C SER A 2 -13.01 -8.22 -28.36
N ASP A 3 -14.11 -8.93 -28.05
CA ASP A 3 -14.61 -9.11 -26.67
C ASP A 3 -13.60 -9.82 -25.74
N LEU A 4 -12.71 -10.65 -26.32
CA LEU A 4 -11.70 -11.37 -25.56
C LEU A 4 -10.51 -10.48 -25.18
N ILE A 5 -10.06 -9.64 -26.12
CA ILE A 5 -9.01 -8.64 -25.90
C ILE A 5 -9.51 -7.60 -24.90
N GLU A 6 -10.77 -7.19 -25.02
CA GLU A 6 -11.40 -6.25 -24.10
C GLU A 6 -11.48 -6.82 -22.68
N LYS A 7 -11.86 -8.10 -22.55
CA LYS A 7 -11.87 -8.81 -21.26
C LYS A 7 -10.48 -9.06 -20.68
N THR A 8 -9.46 -9.38 -21.49
CA THR A 8 -8.08 -9.53 -20.99
C THR A 8 -7.47 -8.19 -20.60
N LEU A 9 -7.80 -7.11 -21.31
CA LEU A 9 -7.38 -5.76 -20.96
C LEU A 9 -8.08 -5.27 -19.69
N LEU A 10 -9.39 -5.44 -19.58
CA LEU A 10 -10.17 -5.12 -18.37
C LEU A 10 -9.72 -5.96 -17.18
N ALA A 11 -9.35 -7.21 -17.40
CA ALA A 11 -8.84 -8.06 -16.34
C ALA A 11 -7.36 -7.80 -16.03
N GLY A 12 -6.57 -7.25 -16.96
CA GLY A 12 -5.23 -6.72 -16.70
C GLY A 12 -5.28 -5.43 -15.87
N ILE A 13 -6.23 -4.53 -16.16
CA ILE A 13 -6.55 -3.37 -15.33
C ILE A 13 -7.10 -3.82 -13.98
N GLY A 14 -7.95 -4.85 -13.99
CA GLY A 14 -8.44 -5.55 -12.81
C GLY A 14 -7.28 -6.09 -11.97
N ALA A 15 -6.34 -6.84 -12.54
CA ALA A 15 -5.25 -7.50 -11.83
C ALA A 15 -4.41 -6.53 -10.98
N LEU A 16 -4.27 -5.27 -11.41
CA LEU A 16 -3.63 -4.21 -10.63
C LEU A 16 -4.43 -3.78 -9.38
N ALA A 17 -5.72 -4.07 -9.33
CA ALA A 17 -6.68 -3.77 -8.27
C ALA A 17 -7.29 -5.02 -7.59
N LEU A 18 -6.87 -6.24 -7.95
CA LEU A 18 -7.55 -7.48 -7.54
C LEU A 18 -6.95 -8.12 -6.27
N SER A 19 -7.83 -8.55 -5.37
CA SER A 19 -7.52 -9.45 -4.25
C SER A 19 -7.05 -10.83 -4.74
N GLN A 20 -6.34 -11.60 -3.89
CA GLN A 20 -5.84 -12.95 -4.19
C GLN A 20 -6.86 -13.86 -4.90
N LYS A 21 -8.11 -13.91 -4.41
CA LYS A 21 -9.21 -14.70 -4.99
C LYS A 21 -9.50 -14.36 -6.46
N LYS A 22 -9.35 -13.08 -6.82
CA LYS A 22 -9.64 -12.60 -8.16
C LYS A 22 -8.49 -12.82 -9.14
N ALA A 23 -7.26 -12.91 -8.64
CA ALA A 23 -6.12 -13.38 -9.41
C ALA A 23 -6.25 -14.87 -9.76
N GLU A 24 -6.73 -15.70 -8.82
CA GLU A 24 -7.01 -17.12 -9.02
C GLU A 24 -8.09 -17.36 -10.09
N GLU A 25 -9.23 -16.66 -9.99
CA GLU A 25 -10.32 -16.72 -10.99
C GLU A 25 -9.83 -16.36 -12.42
N LEU A 26 -8.90 -15.41 -12.50
CA LEU A 26 -8.31 -14.94 -13.75
C LEU A 26 -7.43 -16.01 -14.40
N VAL A 27 -6.56 -16.62 -13.61
CA VAL A 27 -5.63 -17.66 -14.05
C VAL A 27 -6.40 -18.92 -14.48
N GLU A 28 -7.43 -19.31 -13.74
CA GLU A 28 -8.32 -20.41 -14.16
C GLU A 28 -9.01 -20.11 -15.50
N GLY A 29 -9.48 -18.87 -15.70
CA GLY A 29 -10.07 -18.43 -16.96
C GLY A 29 -9.10 -18.54 -18.13
N LEU A 30 -7.85 -18.14 -17.93
CA LEU A 30 -6.78 -18.24 -18.92
C LEU A 30 -6.37 -19.70 -19.20
N GLN A 31 -6.30 -20.55 -18.17
CA GLN A 31 -6.03 -21.99 -18.35
C GLN A 31 -7.09 -22.68 -19.20
N ARG A 32 -8.38 -22.42 -18.92
CA ARG A 32 -9.50 -23.00 -19.67
C ARG A 32 -9.56 -22.50 -21.11
N GLN A 33 -9.24 -21.23 -21.36
CA GLN A 33 -9.37 -20.62 -22.69
C GLN A 33 -8.15 -20.82 -23.60
N PHE A 34 -6.94 -20.89 -23.03
CA PHE A 34 -5.69 -21.02 -23.80
C PHE A 34 -5.05 -22.41 -23.69
N GLY A 35 -5.67 -23.34 -22.95
CA GLY A 35 -5.13 -24.69 -22.75
C GLY A 35 -3.77 -24.67 -22.05
N LEU A 36 -3.54 -23.69 -21.16
CA LEU A 36 -2.30 -23.63 -20.39
C LEU A 36 -2.25 -24.83 -19.45
N SER A 37 -1.08 -25.46 -19.37
CA SER A 37 -0.83 -26.49 -18.36
C SER A 37 -0.96 -25.89 -16.96
N GLU A 38 -1.27 -26.75 -15.99
CA GLU A 38 -1.45 -26.36 -14.59
C GLU A 38 -0.22 -25.61 -14.06
N GLU A 39 0.98 -26.10 -14.37
CA GLU A 39 2.27 -25.46 -14.03
C GLU A 39 2.40 -24.05 -14.59
N LYS A 40 2.07 -23.83 -15.87
CA LYS A 40 2.17 -22.50 -16.48
C LYS A 40 1.16 -21.52 -15.90
N GLY A 41 -0.02 -22.00 -15.51
CA GLY A 41 -0.99 -21.17 -14.79
C GLY A 41 -0.51 -20.79 -13.39
N GLN A 42 0.05 -21.73 -12.63
CA GLN A 42 0.62 -21.43 -11.31
C GLN A 42 1.80 -20.44 -11.41
N GLU A 43 2.66 -20.56 -12.42
CA GLU A 43 3.76 -19.62 -12.66
C GLU A 43 3.23 -18.20 -12.95
N LEU A 44 2.19 -18.09 -13.77
CA LEU A 44 1.55 -16.80 -14.07
C LEU A 44 0.89 -16.20 -12.82
N LEU A 45 0.21 -17.01 -12.02
CA LEU A 45 -0.40 -16.56 -10.75
C LEU A 45 0.65 -15.98 -9.80
N SER A 46 1.76 -16.70 -9.64
CA SER A 46 2.88 -16.26 -8.79
C SER A 46 3.45 -14.91 -9.24
N LYS A 47 3.69 -14.75 -10.55
CA LYS A 47 4.17 -13.47 -11.11
C LYS A 47 3.20 -12.31 -10.91
N VAL A 48 1.89 -12.57 -11.02
CA VAL A 48 0.86 -11.55 -10.77
C VAL A 48 0.85 -11.16 -9.29
N GLN A 49 0.89 -12.15 -8.38
CA GLN A 49 0.93 -11.90 -6.94
C GLN A 49 2.17 -11.11 -6.51
N GLU A 50 3.34 -11.45 -7.07
CA GLU A 50 4.59 -10.74 -6.83
C GLU A 50 4.51 -9.28 -7.32
N ALA A 51 4.01 -9.06 -8.54
CA ALA A 51 3.83 -7.72 -9.08
C ALA A 51 2.88 -6.86 -8.24
N VAL A 52 1.76 -7.43 -7.78
CA VAL A 52 0.81 -6.74 -6.90
C VAL A 52 1.45 -6.40 -5.56
N SER A 53 2.16 -7.34 -4.93
CA SER A 53 2.83 -7.11 -3.64
C SER A 53 3.84 -5.96 -3.72
N ASN A 54 4.69 -5.97 -4.75
CA ASN A 54 5.69 -4.92 -4.99
C ASN A 54 5.03 -3.56 -5.25
N GLN A 55 3.91 -3.53 -5.98
CA GLN A 55 3.18 -2.29 -6.27
C GLN A 55 2.49 -1.72 -5.02
N GLN A 56 1.94 -2.58 -4.15
CA GLN A 56 1.34 -2.15 -2.88
C GLN A 56 2.38 -1.50 -1.96
N GLN A 57 3.57 -2.10 -1.81
CA GLN A 57 4.64 -1.52 -0.99
C GLN A 57 5.03 -0.12 -1.49
N ARG A 58 5.21 0.03 -2.80
CA ARG A 58 5.52 1.32 -3.41
C ARG A 58 4.40 2.36 -3.23
N LEU A 59 3.14 1.94 -3.32
CA LEU A 59 1.99 2.82 -3.06
C LEU A 59 1.93 3.25 -1.59
N GLU A 60 2.19 2.33 -0.66
CA GLU A 60 2.27 2.66 0.76
C GLU A 60 3.39 3.66 1.06
N GLU A 61 4.57 3.50 0.46
CA GLU A 61 5.67 4.46 0.59
C GLU A 61 5.29 5.85 0.06
N LEU A 62 4.71 5.92 -1.14
CA LEU A 62 4.24 7.18 -1.71
C LEU A 62 3.17 7.85 -0.84
N ALA A 63 2.22 7.07 -0.32
CA ALA A 63 1.19 7.58 0.58
C ALA A 63 1.81 8.10 1.90
N ARG A 64 2.77 7.38 2.49
CA ARG A 64 3.49 7.82 3.69
C ARG A 64 4.27 9.10 3.45
N GLU A 65 4.95 9.22 2.31
CA GLU A 65 5.66 10.44 1.95
C GLU A 65 4.71 11.64 1.79
N GLU A 66 3.57 11.44 1.13
CA GLU A 66 2.59 12.51 0.91
C GLU A 66 1.93 12.95 2.21
N LEU A 67 1.62 12.00 3.11
CA LEU A 67 1.15 12.31 4.46
C LEU A 67 2.20 13.10 5.25
N LYS A 68 3.48 12.68 5.20
CA LYS A 68 4.57 13.38 5.87
C LYS A 68 4.73 14.81 5.36
N LYS A 69 4.73 15.01 4.03
CA LYS A 69 4.78 16.35 3.41
C LYS A 69 3.59 17.21 3.85
N SER A 70 2.40 16.64 3.93
CA SER A 70 1.18 17.33 4.35
C SER A 70 1.24 17.77 5.82
N VAL A 71 1.67 16.87 6.72
CA VAL A 71 1.89 17.17 8.15
C VAL A 71 2.88 18.33 8.30
N THR A 72 4.01 18.29 7.58
CA THR A 72 5.00 19.36 7.60
C THR A 72 4.45 20.68 7.05
N ARG A 73 3.74 20.67 5.91
CA ARG A 73 3.16 21.88 5.31
C ARG A 73 2.12 22.55 6.21
N LEU A 74 1.35 21.76 6.94
CA LEU A 74 0.33 22.25 7.87
C LEU A 74 0.90 22.66 9.24
N GLY A 75 2.21 22.47 9.46
CA GLY A 75 2.86 22.77 10.74
C GLY A 75 2.39 21.88 11.88
N LEU A 76 1.87 20.69 11.58
CA LEU A 76 1.38 19.76 12.59
C LEU A 76 2.58 19.06 13.25
N VAL A 77 2.66 19.15 14.58
CA VAL A 77 3.62 18.41 15.40
C VAL A 77 3.06 17.05 15.79
N ASN A 78 3.92 16.05 15.90
CA ASN A 78 3.47 14.74 16.34
C ASN A 78 3.11 14.76 17.83
N ARG A 79 2.25 13.83 18.26
CA ARG A 79 1.70 13.85 19.62
C ARG A 79 2.77 13.56 20.69
N GLU A 80 3.74 12.72 20.38
CA GLU A 80 4.87 12.40 21.24
C GLU A 80 5.82 13.60 21.43
N GLU A 81 6.18 14.32 20.36
CA GLU A 81 6.96 15.56 20.39
C GLU A 81 6.27 16.63 21.23
N PHE A 82 4.95 16.77 21.08
CA PHE A 82 4.17 17.69 21.90
C PHE A 82 4.22 17.32 23.38
N LYS A 83 4.02 16.04 23.73
CA LYS A 83 4.13 15.57 25.13
C LYS A 83 5.53 15.80 25.71
N GLN A 84 6.58 15.52 24.94
CA GLN A 84 7.96 15.79 25.37
C GLN A 84 8.20 17.27 25.65
N LEU A 85 7.58 18.16 24.86
CA LEU A 85 7.64 19.60 25.11
C LEU A 85 6.92 19.96 26.41
N VAL A 86 5.72 19.41 26.64
CA VAL A 86 4.95 19.63 27.88
C VAL A 86 5.74 19.18 29.10
N GLU A 87 6.31 17.97 29.10
CA GLU A 87 7.13 17.46 30.20
C GLU A 87 8.35 18.36 30.48
N ARG A 88 9.01 18.84 29.43
CA ARG A 88 10.14 19.79 29.58
C ARG A 88 9.70 21.12 30.19
N ILE A 89 8.52 21.62 29.81
CA ILE A 89 7.95 22.85 30.38
C ILE A 89 7.65 22.63 31.87
N GLU A 90 6.99 21.54 32.24
CA GLU A 90 6.68 21.23 33.65
C GLU A 90 7.95 21.17 34.52
N VAL A 91 9.03 20.56 34.01
CA VAL A 91 10.32 20.51 34.72
C VAL A 91 10.91 21.91 34.91
N LEU A 92 10.82 22.77 33.90
CA LEU A 92 11.32 24.15 34.00
C LEU A 92 10.49 24.97 34.98
N GLU A 93 9.17 24.84 34.94
CA GLU A 93 8.25 25.52 35.87
C GLU A 93 8.50 25.10 37.32
N GLN A 94 8.74 23.81 37.57
CA GLN A 94 9.10 23.33 38.91
C GLN A 94 10.42 23.91 39.42
N ARG A 95 11.44 24.00 38.56
CA ARG A 95 12.74 24.59 38.93
C ARG A 95 12.65 26.08 39.25
N LEU A 96 11.86 26.82 38.47
CA LEU A 96 11.62 28.25 38.72
C LEU A 96 10.96 28.46 40.09
N LYS A 97 9.94 27.67 40.43
CA LYS A 97 9.27 27.72 41.74
C LYS A 97 10.16 27.36 42.93
N GLN A 98 11.25 26.62 42.70
CA GLN A 98 12.23 26.29 43.75
C GLN A 98 13.29 27.38 43.93
N THR A 99 13.39 28.30 42.98
CA THR A 99 14.39 29.39 42.97
C THR A 99 13.79 30.72 43.48
N GLU A 100 12.45 30.84 43.49
CA GLU A 100 11.69 31.86 44.25
C GLU A 100 11.50 31.44 45.72
#